data_AF-U5CRH3-F1
#
_entry.id   AF-U5CRH3-F1
#
_cell.length_a   1.000
_cell.length_b   1.000
_cell.length_c   1.000
_cell.angle_alpha   90.00
_cell.angle_beta   90.00
_cell.angle_gamma   90.00
#
_symmetry.space_group_name_H-M   'P 1'
#
loop_
_entity.id
_entity.type
_entity.pdbx_description
1 polymer ?
#
loop_
_entity_poly.entity_id
_entity_poly.type
_entity_poly.pdbx_seq_one_letter_code
_entity_poly.pdbx_strand_id
1 'polypeptide(L)'
;MLVADPTRESAGALDWTMSHALLKHDRLLLLHVVPPSPSWLQAFTSTFVRNAPPAAPEFLVAMRAACEAKHTKNLVEAEVVEMRGKDKAATVLAETNERSIDLLVVGQKRNFSQSLLGCRLSNGLPNRGMDTAEYCIENSKCLCVGVQKKGQNAGYLLSTKNHKNFWLLA
;
A
#
# COMPACT_ATOMS: atom_id res chain seq x y z
N MET A 1 -8.52 0.62 -2.83
CA MET A 1 -7.15 1.12 -3.10
C MET A 1 -6.14 0.20 -2.44
N LEU A 2 -5.03 -0.09 -3.12
CA LEU A 2 -3.92 -0.89 -2.59
C LEU A 2 -2.63 -0.08 -2.65
N VAL A 3 -1.87 -0.07 -1.55
CA VAL A 3 -0.53 0.51 -1.53
C VAL A 3 0.42 -0.40 -2.29
N ALA A 4 0.93 0.06 -3.42
CA ALA A 4 1.75 -0.69 -4.34
C ALA A 4 3.22 -0.27 -4.22
N ASP A 5 4.02 -1.11 -3.55
CA ASP A 5 5.47 -0.98 -3.47
C ASP A 5 6.19 -2.14 -4.14
N PRO A 6 7.46 -1.96 -4.54
CA PRO A 6 8.31 -3.03 -5.08
C PRO A 6 8.74 -3.99 -3.95
N THR A 7 7.77 -4.53 -3.21
CA THR A 7 7.98 -5.40 -2.04
C THR A 7 7.13 -6.66 -2.14
N ARG A 8 7.60 -7.74 -1.49
CA ARG A 8 6.86 -9.01 -1.46
C ARG A 8 5.56 -8.89 -0.68
N GLU A 9 5.54 -8.01 0.32
CA GLU A 9 4.36 -7.70 1.11
C GLU A 9 3.25 -7.10 0.25
N SER A 10 3.59 -6.15 -0.63
CA SER A 10 2.62 -5.54 -1.55
C SER A 10 2.14 -6.53 -2.60
N ALA A 11 3.03 -7.39 -3.10
CA ALA A 11 2.64 -8.47 -4.01
C ALA A 11 1.69 -9.48 -3.34
N GLY A 12 1.95 -9.83 -2.08
CA GLY A 12 1.06 -10.69 -1.28
C GLY A 12 -0.29 -10.02 -0.98
N ALA A 13 -0.30 -8.72 -0.69
CA ALA A 13 -1.53 -7.94 -0.53
C ALA A 13 -2.34 -7.89 -1.83
N LEU A 14 -1.68 -7.76 -2.98
CA LEU A 14 -2.34 -7.75 -4.27
C LEU A 14 -2.99 -9.10 -4.56
N ASP A 15 -2.26 -10.19 -4.34
CA ASP A 15 -2.77 -11.56 -4.51
C ASP A 15 -4.02 -11.84 -3.66
N TRP A 16 -3.98 -11.40 -2.39
CA TRP A 16 -5.15 -11.46 -1.51
C TRP A 16 -6.32 -10.63 -2.02
N THR A 17 -6.06 -9.38 -2.42
CA THR A 17 -7.08 -8.43 -2.90
C THR A 17 -7.82 -9.02 -4.09
N MET A 18 -7.08 -9.55 -5.06
CA MET A 18 -7.65 -10.12 -6.27
C MET A 18 -8.48 -11.38 -5.99
N SER A 19 -8.06 -12.20 -5.03
CA SER A 19 -8.70 -13.48 -4.75
C SER A 19 -9.90 -13.37 -3.79
N HIS A 20 -9.92 -12.36 -2.91
CA HIS A 20 -10.89 -12.29 -1.81
C HIS A 20 -11.66 -10.98 -1.69
N ALA A 21 -11.09 -9.86 -2.15
CA ALA A 21 -11.66 -8.53 -1.90
C ALA A 21 -12.27 -7.88 -3.13
N LEU A 22 -11.86 -8.30 -4.34
CA LEU A 22 -12.27 -7.67 -5.59
C LEU A 22 -13.50 -8.39 -6.18
N LEU A 23 -14.66 -7.74 -6.14
CA LEU A 23 -15.89 -8.23 -6.76
C LEU A 23 -16.02 -7.78 -8.22
N LYS A 24 -17.07 -8.26 -8.89
CA LYS A 24 -17.39 -7.86 -10.25
C LYS A 24 -17.87 -6.41 -10.25
N HIS A 25 -17.28 -5.58 -11.12
CA HIS A 25 -17.53 -4.13 -11.24
C HIS A 25 -16.82 -3.24 -10.21
N ASP A 26 -15.96 -3.83 -9.38
CA ASP A 26 -15.11 -3.04 -8.48
C ASP A 26 -13.98 -2.35 -9.25
N ARG A 27 -13.52 -1.23 -8.69
CA ARG A 27 -12.37 -0.47 -9.17
C ARG A 27 -11.19 -0.70 -8.24
N LEU A 28 -10.05 -1.10 -8.80
CA LEU A 28 -8.79 -1.28 -8.06
C LEU A 28 -7.82 -0.17 -8.41
N LEU A 29 -7.56 0.74 -7.47
CA LEU A 29 -6.51 1.73 -7.56
C LEU A 29 -5.22 1.21 -6.90
N LEU A 30 -4.17 1.01 -7.70
CA LEU A 30 -2.80 0.74 -7.25
C LEU A 30 -2.08 2.08 -7.02
N LEU A 31 -1.76 2.39 -5.77
CA LEU A 31 -1.16 3.67 -5.38
C LEU A 31 0.31 3.47 -4.97
N HIS A 32 1.24 4.07 -5.70
CA HIS A 32 2.64 4.17 -5.29
C HIS A 32 2.97 5.57 -4.79
N VAL A 33 3.50 5.70 -3.58
CA VAL A 33 3.91 7.00 -3.02
C VAL A 33 5.43 7.15 -3.11
N VAL A 34 5.87 8.19 -3.81
CA VAL A 34 7.29 8.53 -3.98
C VAL A 34 7.69 9.68 -3.04
N PRO A 35 8.94 9.68 -2.52
CA PRO A 35 9.43 10.82 -1.75
C PRO A 35 9.46 12.07 -2.63
N PRO A 36 9.38 13.28 -2.03
CA PRO A 36 9.43 14.50 -2.80
C PRO A 36 10.79 14.60 -3.49
N SER A 37 10.80 14.92 -4.78
CA SER A 37 12.06 15.06 -5.50
C SER A 37 12.83 16.28 -5.00
N PRO A 38 14.12 16.19 -4.63
CA PRO A 38 14.87 17.36 -4.21
C PRO A 38 15.07 18.27 -5.42
N SER A 39 14.61 19.52 -5.29
CA SER A 39 14.59 20.55 -6.34
C SER A 39 15.92 20.77 -7.06
N TRP A 40 17.06 20.46 -6.43
CA TRP A 40 18.39 20.58 -7.07
C TRP A 40 18.69 19.51 -8.14
N LEU A 41 18.11 18.31 -8.07
CA LEU A 41 18.33 17.26 -9.09
C LEU A 41 17.50 17.52 -10.36
N GLN A 42 16.44 18.32 -10.24
CA GLN A 42 15.68 18.81 -11.37
C GLN A 42 16.47 19.84 -12.21
N ALA A 43 17.47 20.52 -11.62
CA ALA A 43 18.37 21.42 -12.34
C ALA A 43 19.42 20.67 -13.18
N PHE A 44 19.95 19.54 -12.68
CA PHE A 44 20.98 18.76 -13.36
C PHE A 44 20.46 17.84 -14.50
N THR A 45 19.16 17.61 -14.59
CA THR A 45 18.52 16.74 -15.60
C THR A 45 17.80 17.52 -16.71
N SER A 46 18.04 18.83 -16.79
CA SER A 46 17.24 19.79 -17.55
C SER A 46 17.45 19.83 -19.09
N THR A 47 17.98 18.76 -19.71
CA THR A 47 18.24 18.78 -21.16
C THR A 47 17.33 17.90 -22.02
N PHE A 48 16.59 16.91 -21.50
CA PHE A 48 15.67 16.14 -22.33
C PHE A 48 14.39 15.75 -21.57
N VAL A 49 13.24 16.18 -22.10
CA VAL A 49 11.86 15.83 -21.69
C VAL A 49 11.30 16.62 -20.51
N ARG A 50 10.87 17.87 -20.74
CA ARG A 50 10.16 18.71 -19.75
C ARG A 50 8.65 18.44 -19.59
N ASN A 51 8.04 17.52 -20.35
CA ASN A 51 6.56 17.41 -20.38
C ASN A 51 6.00 15.98 -20.27
N ALA A 52 6.80 14.98 -19.89
CA ALA A 52 6.27 13.65 -19.60
C ALA A 52 5.97 13.53 -18.11
N PRO A 53 4.78 13.03 -17.70
CA PRO A 53 4.61 12.58 -16.32
C PRO A 53 5.72 11.56 -16.01
N PRO A 54 6.23 11.51 -14.76
CA PRO A 54 7.23 10.51 -14.41
C PRO A 54 6.70 9.13 -14.84
N ALA A 55 7.45 8.47 -15.71
CA ALA A 55 7.04 7.17 -16.23
C ALA A 55 6.74 6.25 -15.04
N ALA A 56 5.58 5.59 -15.08
CA ALA A 56 5.19 4.69 -14.02
C ALA A 56 6.30 3.64 -13.81
N PRO A 57 6.73 3.39 -12.56
CA PRO A 57 7.76 2.39 -12.29
C PRO A 57 7.40 1.04 -12.91
N GLU A 58 8.39 0.32 -13.44
CA GLU A 58 8.18 -0.96 -14.12
C GLU A 58 7.41 -1.97 -13.26
N PHE A 59 7.67 -2.02 -11.95
CA PHE A 59 6.96 -2.90 -11.04
C PHE A 59 5.46 -2.57 -10.95
N LEU A 60 5.09 -1.29 -11.03
CA LEU A 60 3.70 -0.84 -10.93
C LEU A 60 2.94 -1.20 -12.22
N VAL A 61 3.61 -1.05 -13.36
CA VAL A 61 3.12 -1.53 -14.67
C VAL A 61 2.90 -3.04 -14.63
N ALA A 62 3.87 -3.81 -14.11
CA ALA A 62 3.76 -5.26 -13.98
C ALA A 62 2.61 -5.68 -13.05
N MET A 63 2.42 -5.01 -11.91
CA MET A 63 1.31 -5.25 -11.00
C MET A 63 -0.04 -4.99 -11.68
N ARG A 64 -0.16 -3.88 -12.41
CA ARG A 64 -1.37 -3.54 -13.17
C ARG A 64 -1.66 -4.60 -14.24
N ALA A 65 -0.67 -4.96 -15.04
CA ALA A 65 -0.82 -5.98 -16.09
C ALA A 65 -1.26 -7.34 -15.51
N ALA A 66 -0.70 -7.74 -14.36
CA ALA A 66 -1.12 -8.95 -13.65
C ALA A 66 -2.58 -8.89 -13.18
N CYS A 67 -3.07 -7.71 -12.81
CA CYS A 67 -4.46 -7.50 -12.44
C CYS A 67 -5.41 -7.65 -13.63
N GLU A 68 -5.09 -6.96 -14.73
CA GLU A 68 -5.88 -6.97 -15.95
C GLU A 68 -5.95 -8.37 -16.58
N ALA A 69 -4.86 -9.15 -16.50
CA ALA A 69 -4.82 -10.53 -16.99
C ALA A 69 -5.74 -11.48 -16.22
N LYS A 70 -5.89 -11.31 -14.90
CA LYS A 70 -6.75 -12.18 -14.07
C LYS A 70 -8.21 -11.71 -13.99
N HIS A 71 -8.45 -10.39 -14.00
CA HIS A 71 -9.79 -9.81 -13.85
C HIS A 71 -10.11 -8.79 -14.94
N THR A 72 -10.38 -9.29 -16.16
CA THR A 72 -10.68 -8.47 -17.35
C THR A 72 -11.94 -7.60 -17.24
N LYS A 73 -12.76 -7.79 -16.20
CA LYS A 73 -14.03 -7.08 -15.99
C LYS A 73 -13.93 -5.93 -14.99
N ASN A 74 -12.81 -5.81 -14.28
CA ASN A 74 -12.62 -4.80 -13.24
C ASN A 74 -11.70 -3.71 -13.74
N LEU A 75 -11.98 -2.46 -13.36
CA LEU A 75 -11.19 -1.31 -13.77
C LEU A 75 -9.98 -1.20 -12.85
N VAL A 76 -8.79 -1.41 -13.42
CA VAL A 76 -7.52 -1.30 -12.69
C VAL A 76 -6.83 0.00 -13.09
N GLU A 77 -6.58 0.85 -12.10
CA GLU A 77 -5.87 2.11 -12.25
C GLU A 77 -4.55 2.02 -11.49
N ALA A 78 -3.51 2.65 -12.01
CA ALA A 78 -2.21 2.73 -11.38
C ALA A 78 -1.74 4.18 -11.34
N GLU A 79 -1.48 4.68 -10.15
CA GLU A 79 -1.10 6.07 -9.93
C GLU A 79 0.15 6.19 -9.06
N VAL A 80 0.99 7.17 -9.40
CA VAL A 80 2.14 7.57 -8.62
C VAL A 80 1.84 8.93 -8.01
N VAL A 81 1.94 9.01 -6.69
CA VAL A 81 1.67 10.24 -5.93
C VAL A 81 2.92 10.66 -5.18
N GLU A 82 3.25 11.95 -5.27
CA GLU A 82 4.34 12.53 -4.49
C GLU A 82 3.90 12.72 -3.03
N MET A 83 4.78 12.41 -2.09
CA MET A 83 4.52 12.53 -0.66
C MET A 83 4.25 13.98 -0.27
N ARG A 84 3.01 14.29 0.13
CA ARG A 84 2.54 15.65 0.48
C ARG A 84 2.70 16.00 1.96
N GLY A 85 3.08 15.03 2.79
CA GLY A 85 3.10 15.15 4.25
C GLY A 85 4.41 14.71 4.89
N LYS A 86 4.36 14.51 6.21
CA LYS A 86 5.51 14.10 7.03
C LYS A 86 6.07 12.74 6.60
N ASP A 87 5.18 11.83 6.20
CA ASP A 87 5.55 10.49 5.78
C ASP A 87 4.56 9.92 4.74
N LYS A 88 4.93 8.73 4.26
CA LYS A 88 4.15 7.96 3.31
C LYS A 88 2.75 7.62 3.83
N ALA A 89 2.65 7.19 5.08
CA ALA A 89 1.40 6.68 5.64
C ALA A 89 0.36 7.81 5.76
N ALA A 90 0.79 9.00 6.17
CA ALA A 90 -0.04 10.20 6.16
C ALA A 90 -0.52 10.58 4.74
N THR A 91 0.35 10.44 3.74
CA THR A 91 -0.03 10.71 2.33
C THR A 91 -1.06 9.69 1.84
N VAL A 92 -0.87 8.39 2.13
CA VAL A 92 -1.84 7.34 1.79
C VAL A 92 -3.21 7.64 2.41
N LEU A 93 -3.24 8.06 3.68
CA LEU A 93 -4.50 8.42 4.34
C LEU A 93 -5.16 9.67 3.70
N ALA A 94 -4.37 10.67 3.32
CA ALA A 94 -4.90 11.82 2.61
C ALA A 94 -5.57 11.40 1.29
N GLU A 95 -4.89 10.57 0.48
CA GLU A 95 -5.42 10.05 -0.77
C GLU A 95 -6.67 9.17 -0.55
N THR A 96 -6.73 8.36 0.51
CA THR A 96 -7.96 7.59 0.82
C THR A 96 -9.16 8.49 1.06
N ASN A 97 -8.95 9.59 1.78
CA ASN A 97 -10.03 10.52 2.14
C ASN A 97 -10.44 11.37 0.94
N GLU A 98 -9.47 11.88 0.18
CA GLU A 98 -9.71 12.71 -1.01
C GLU A 98 -10.53 11.95 -2.07
N ARG A 99 -10.25 10.66 -2.23
CA ARG A 99 -10.88 9.81 -3.25
C ARG A 99 -12.08 9.02 -2.74
N SER A 100 -12.45 9.19 -1.46
CA SER A 100 -13.54 8.44 -0.81
C SER A 100 -13.41 6.93 -0.98
N ILE A 101 -12.21 6.40 -0.69
CA ILE A 101 -11.93 4.96 -0.81
C ILE A 101 -12.67 4.16 0.26
N ASP A 102 -13.41 3.12 -0.13
CA ASP A 102 -14.12 2.23 0.80
C ASP A 102 -13.22 1.22 1.52
N LEU A 103 -12.27 0.62 0.77
CA LEU A 103 -11.32 -0.38 1.25
C LEU A 103 -9.88 0.01 0.90
N LEU A 104 -9.06 0.20 1.94
CA LEU A 104 -7.60 0.35 1.84
C LEU A 104 -6.92 -0.99 2.16
N VAL A 105 -6.06 -1.46 1.27
CA VAL A 105 -5.24 -2.67 1.49
C VAL A 105 -3.77 -2.28 1.52
N VAL A 106 -3.04 -2.75 2.54
CA VAL A 106 -1.60 -2.48 2.72
C VAL A 106 -0.85 -3.78 2.98
N GLY A 107 0.26 -4.00 2.27
CA GLY A 107 1.17 -5.10 2.58
C GLY A 107 1.81 -4.92 3.96
N GLN A 108 1.61 -5.89 4.85
CA GLN A 108 2.12 -5.85 6.22
C GLN A 108 3.40 -6.69 6.32
N LYS A 109 4.47 -6.07 6.86
CA LYS A 109 5.75 -6.74 7.04
C LYS A 109 5.69 -7.78 8.15
N ARG A 110 6.56 -8.79 8.04
CA ARG A 110 6.75 -9.77 9.11
C ARG A 110 7.57 -9.14 10.25
N ASN A 111 6.88 -8.49 11.18
CA ASN A 111 7.51 -7.94 12.37
C ASN A 111 7.80 -9.06 13.38
N PHE A 112 8.94 -9.74 13.23
CA PHE A 112 9.40 -10.78 14.16
C PHE A 112 9.68 -10.25 15.59
N SER A 113 9.88 -8.93 15.76
CA SER A 113 10.44 -8.35 16.98
C SER A 113 9.53 -7.37 17.75
N GLN A 114 8.32 -7.05 17.28
CA GLN A 114 7.42 -6.13 18.00
C GLN A 114 6.12 -6.76 18.55
N SER A 115 5.77 -7.98 18.13
CA SER A 115 4.61 -8.69 18.66
C SER A 115 4.83 -9.33 20.04
N LEU A 116 6.08 -9.53 20.47
CA LEU A 116 6.39 -10.17 21.76
C LEU A 116 6.64 -9.17 22.90
N LEU A 117 6.78 -7.87 22.58
CA LEU A 117 7.13 -6.84 23.55
C LEU A 117 6.05 -5.78 23.74
N GLY A 118 4.85 -6.01 23.20
CA GLY A 118 3.68 -5.16 23.43
C GLY A 118 4.06 -3.68 23.46
N CYS A 119 4.38 -3.10 22.31
CA CYS A 119 4.81 -1.71 22.22
C CYS A 119 3.65 -0.74 22.55
N ARG A 120 3.24 -0.72 23.82
CA ARG A 120 2.74 0.43 24.57
C ARG A 120 3.90 1.14 25.30
N LEU A 121 5.12 1.00 24.80
CA LEU A 121 6.34 1.59 25.38
C LEU A 121 7.03 2.58 24.43
N SER A 122 6.29 3.22 23.53
CA SER A 122 6.75 4.46 22.89
C SER A 122 6.21 5.67 23.67
N ASN A 123 6.54 5.72 24.97
CA ASN A 123 6.52 6.97 25.71
C ASN A 123 7.63 7.87 25.12
N GLY A 124 7.26 8.81 24.24
CA GLY A 124 8.03 10.05 24.08
C GLY A 124 8.78 10.34 22.77
N LEU A 125 8.69 9.53 21.69
CA LEU A 125 9.21 9.93 20.37
C LEU A 125 8.18 9.73 19.24
N PRO A 126 7.82 10.78 18.48
CA PRO A 126 6.85 10.66 17.40
C PRO A 126 7.51 10.05 16.16
N ASN A 127 6.96 8.93 15.66
CA ASN A 127 7.23 8.32 14.33
C ASN A 127 8.46 7.43 14.11
N ARG A 128 9.26 7.02 15.09
CA ARG A 128 10.29 5.98 14.85
C ARG A 128 9.80 4.61 15.31
N GLY A 129 9.05 3.91 14.45
CA GLY A 129 8.82 2.47 14.62
C GLY A 129 7.50 1.89 14.11
N MET A 130 6.50 2.71 13.78
CA MET A 130 5.20 2.22 13.30
C MET A 130 5.30 1.81 11.82
N ASP A 131 4.90 0.58 11.49
CA ASP A 131 4.80 0.13 10.10
C ASP A 131 3.71 0.94 9.35
N THR A 132 3.89 1.16 8.04
CA THR A 132 2.89 1.92 7.24
C THR A 132 1.50 1.28 7.33
N ALA A 133 1.45 -0.06 7.33
CA ALA A 133 0.21 -0.81 7.51
C ALA A 133 -0.44 -0.52 8.87
N GLU A 134 0.32 -0.58 9.97
CA GLU A 134 -0.21 -0.32 11.32
C GLU A 134 -0.74 1.11 11.46
N TYR A 135 0.03 2.09 10.98
CA TYR A 135 -0.41 3.48 11.00
C TYR A 135 -1.71 3.68 10.20
N CYS A 136 -1.80 3.12 8.99
CA CYS A 136 -2.99 3.20 8.16
C CYS A 136 -4.19 2.51 8.82
N ILE A 137 -4.01 1.34 9.43
CA ILE A 137 -5.08 0.59 10.10
C ILE A 137 -5.69 1.38 11.27
N GLU A 138 -4.85 2.06 12.05
CA GLU A 138 -5.29 2.78 13.23
C GLU A 138 -6.01 4.09 12.88
N ASN A 139 -5.53 4.78 11.84
CA ASN A 139 -5.90 6.15 11.50
C ASN A 139 -6.81 6.28 10.26
N SER A 140 -7.07 5.21 9.51
CA SER A 140 -8.01 5.27 8.39
C SER A 140 -9.44 5.53 8.84
N LYS A 141 -10.18 6.30 8.05
CA LYS A 141 -11.63 6.45 8.19
C LYS A 141 -12.39 5.31 7.51
N CYS A 142 -11.82 4.77 6.45
CA CYS A 142 -12.36 3.63 5.71
C CYS A 142 -11.87 2.29 6.29
N LEU A 143 -12.42 1.19 5.76
CA LEU A 143 -11.95 -0.15 6.13
C LEU A 143 -10.50 -0.30 5.64
N CYS A 144 -9.57 -0.50 6.57
CA CYS A 144 -8.17 -0.74 6.26
C CYS A 144 -7.78 -2.15 6.69
N VAL A 145 -7.17 -2.89 5.76
CA VAL A 145 -6.70 -4.26 5.95
C VAL A 145 -5.20 -4.33 5.67
N GLY A 146 -4.43 -4.67 6.70
CA GLY A 146 -3.04 -5.10 6.56
C GLY A 146 -2.98 -6.57 6.18
N VAL A 147 -2.24 -6.91 5.13
CA VAL A 147 -2.16 -8.28 4.60
C VAL A 147 -0.74 -8.80 4.68
N GLN A 148 -0.57 -9.97 5.29
CA GLN A 148 0.70 -10.68 5.35
C GLN A 148 0.55 -12.10 4.80
N LYS A 149 1.18 -12.39 3.65
CA LYS A 149 1.21 -13.75 3.07
C LYS A 149 2.08 -14.69 3.91
N LYS A 150 1.59 -15.87 4.29
CA LYS A 150 2.27 -16.83 5.21
C LYS A 150 3.02 -17.97 4.53
N GLY A 151 3.34 -17.84 3.26
CA GLY A 151 3.97 -18.88 2.44
C GLY A 151 3.23 -19.02 1.11
N GLN A 152 3.61 -19.98 0.27
CA GLN A 152 2.92 -20.16 -1.02
C GLN A 152 1.49 -20.69 -0.83
N ASN A 153 1.29 -21.66 0.07
CA ASN A 153 0.00 -22.34 0.29
C ASN A 153 -0.54 -22.21 1.73
N ALA A 154 0.05 -21.32 2.53
CA ALA A 154 -0.31 -21.19 3.94
C ALA A 154 -1.44 -20.16 4.17
N GLY A 155 -1.86 -19.43 3.13
CA GLY A 155 -2.86 -18.37 3.24
C GLY A 155 -2.27 -17.04 3.72
N TYR A 156 -3.12 -16.25 4.36
CA TYR A 156 -2.88 -14.85 4.70
C TYR A 156 -3.17 -14.59 6.18
N LEU A 157 -2.33 -13.79 6.83
CA LEU A 157 -2.71 -13.10 8.06
C LEU A 157 -3.25 -11.73 7.69
N LEU A 158 -4.37 -11.38 8.30
CA LEU A 158 -5.05 -10.12 8.09
C LEU A 158 -5.12 -9.35 9.39
N SER A 159 -4.95 -8.04 9.30
CA SER A 159 -5.02 -7.11 10.42
C SER A 159 -5.94 -5.94 10.06
N THR A 160 -6.84 -5.60 10.96
CA THR A 160 -7.78 -4.47 10.88
C THR A 160 -7.76 -3.73 12.21
N LYS A 161 -8.51 -2.63 12.30
CA LYS A 161 -8.58 -1.81 13.51
C LYS A 161 -9.02 -2.60 14.74
N ASN A 162 -9.95 -3.53 14.55
CA ASN A 162 -10.59 -4.28 15.64
C ASN A 162 -10.05 -5.72 15.79
N HIS A 163 -9.41 -6.26 14.75
CA HIS A 163 -8.92 -7.65 14.75
C HIS A 163 -7.51 -7.71 14.19
N LYS A 164 -6.56 -8.26 14.94
CA LYS A 164 -5.17 -8.43 14.50
C LYS A 164 -4.87 -9.91 14.25
N ASN A 165 -4.07 -10.20 13.23
CA ASN A 165 -3.55 -11.53 12.91
C ASN A 165 -4.63 -12.62 12.76
N PHE A 166 -5.77 -12.30 12.15
CA PHE A 166 -6.74 -13.34 11.81
C PHE A 166 -6.24 -14.11 10.58
N TRP A 167 -6.22 -15.44 10.69
CA TRP A 167 -5.69 -16.32 9.66
C TRP A 167 -6.80 -16.66 8.66
N LEU A 168 -6.57 -16.31 7.40
CA LEU A 168 -7.39 -16.72 6.27
C LEU A 168 -6.63 -17.82 5.53
N LEU A 169 -7.18 -19.03 5.52
CA LEU A 169 -6.61 -20.16 4.77
C LEU A 169 -6.69 -19.88 3.26
N ALA A 170 -5.68 -20.35 2.53
CA ALA A 170 -5.63 -20.27 1.07
C ALA A 170 -6.65 -21.19 0.41
#